data_AF-A0A7X1H905-F1
#
_entry.id   AF-A0A7X1H905-F1
#
_cell.length_a   1.000
_cell.length_b   1.000
_cell.length_c   1.000
_cell.angle_alpha   90.00
_cell.angle_beta   90.00
_cell.angle_gamma   90.00
#
_symmetry.space_group_name_H-M   'P 1'
#
loop_
_entity.id
_entity.type
_entity.pdbx_description
1 polymer ?
#
loop_
_entity_poly.entity_id
_entity_poly.type
_entity_poly.pdbx_seq_one_letter_code
_entity_poly.pdbx_strand_id
1 'polypeptide(L)' 'MRFAIDTVDDSGNDRLYIGTPVHVSDDKLHLKLRDGEVKLDIRKIIDWFQIDLSENGERVELFQR' A
#
# COMPACT_ATOMS: atom_id res chain seq x y z
N MET A 1 -9.81 4.64 3.66
CA MET A 1 -9.80 3.17 3.71
C MET A 1 -8.35 2.72 3.79
N ARG A 2 -7.99 1.93 4.80
CA ARG A 2 -6.62 1.44 4.99
C ARG A 2 -6.42 0.08 4.35
N PHE A 3 -5.19 -0.14 3.91
CA PHE A 3 -4.74 -1.35 3.25
C PHE A 3 -3.48 -1.87 3.93
N ALA A 4 -3.35 -3.18 3.99
CA ALA A 4 -2.08 -3.87 4.12
C ALA A 4 -1.51 -4.03 2.70
N ILE A 5 -0.31 -3.52 2.46
CA ILE A 5 0.30 -3.45 1.12
C ILE A 5 1.65 -4.15 1.20
N ASP A 6 1.77 -5.25 0.46
CA ASP A 6 2.98 -6.05 0.35
C ASP A 6 3.82 -5.55 -0.83
N THR A 7 5.11 -5.34 -0.60
CA THR A 7 6.02 -4.68 -1.52
C THR A 7 7.40 -5.32 -1.48
N VAL A 8 8.15 -5.20 -2.58
CA VAL A 8 9.59 -5.50 -2.61
C VAL A 8 10.34 -4.18 -2.66
N ASP A 9 11.34 -3.99 -1.79
CA ASP A 9 12.26 -2.86 -1.85
C ASP A 9 13.37 -3.06 -2.91
N ASP A 10 14.18 -2.04 -3.18
CA ASP A 10 15.23 -2.12 -4.20
C ASP A 10 16.33 -3.15 -3.88
N SER A 11 16.47 -3.51 -2.60
CA SER A 11 17.40 -4.56 -2.16
C SER A 11 16.81 -5.97 -2.29
N GLY A 12 15.56 -6.08 -2.76
CA GLY A 12 14.88 -7.36 -2.93
C GLY A 12 14.23 -7.88 -1.65
N ASN A 13 14.11 -7.07 -0.59
CA ASN A 13 13.44 -7.50 0.64
C ASN A 13 11.95 -7.25 0.57
N ASP A 14 11.18 -8.19 1.11
CA ASP A 14 9.74 -8.02 1.28
C ASP A 14 9.45 -7.05 2.44
N ARG A 15 8.49 -6.15 2.22
CA ARG A 15 8.06 -5.12 3.17
C ARG A 15 6.54 -5.04 3.16
N LEU A 16 5.95 -5.03 4.36
CA LEU A 16 4.52 -4.81 4.55
C LEU A 16 4.28 -3.43 5.16
N TYR A 17 3.43 -2.64 4.50
CA TYR A 17 2.99 -1.34 4.98
C TYR A 17 1.50 -1.29 5.23
N ILE A 18 1.08 -0.58 6.28
CA ILE A 18 -0.34 -0.40 6.62
C ILE A 18 -0.68 1.08 6.59
N GLY A 19 -1.59 1.48 5.69
CA GLY A 19 -1.98 2.88 5.54
C GLY A 19 -3.07 3.09 4.51
N THR A 20 -3.46 4.34 4.28
CA THR A 20 -4.33 4.70 3.16
C THR A 20 -3.45 5.02 1.94
N PRO A 21 -3.54 4.23 0.86
CA PRO A 21 -2.81 4.49 -0.37
C PRO A 21 -3.28 5.80 -0.99
N VAL A 22 -2.33 6.69 -1.31
CA VAL A 22 -2.60 7.97 -1.97
C VAL A 22 -2.34 7.84 -3.46
N HIS A 23 -1.13 7.40 -3.84
CA HIS A 23 -0.74 7.15 -5.22
C HIS A 23 0.56 6.31 -5.26
N VAL A 24 0.92 5.81 -6.45
CA VAL A 24 2.24 5.25 -6.74
C VAL A 24 2.82 5.94 -7.97
N SER A 25 4.03 6.48 -7.85
CA SER A 25 4.72 7.19 -8.94
C SER A 25 6.21 7.06 -8.78
N ASP A 26 6.95 6.88 -9.86
CA ASP A 26 8.43 6.85 -9.88
C ASP A 26 9.02 5.94 -8.79
N ASP A 27 8.56 4.69 -8.72
CA ASP A 27 9.02 3.69 -7.74
C ASP A 27 8.83 4.14 -6.27
N LYS A 28 7.89 5.07 -6.03
CA LYS A 28 7.50 5.53 -4.70
C LYS A 28 6.05 5.24 -4.42
N LEU A 29 5.80 4.54 -3.32
CA LEU A 29 4.48 4.36 -2.75
C LEU A 29 4.19 5.50 -1.78
N HIS A 30 3.16 6.30 -2.07
CA HIS A 30 2.71 7.37 -1.19
C HIS A 30 1.56 6.87 -0.31
N LEU A 31 1.79 6.85 1.01
CA LEU A 31 0.83 6.38 2.01
C LEU A 31 0.51 7.47 3.01
N LYS A 32 -0.77 7.57 3.35
CA LYS A 32 -1.23 8.30 4.52
C LYS A 32 -1.31 7.35 5.72
N LEU A 33 -0.49 7.64 6.72
CA LEU A 33 -0.48 6.99 8.03
C LEU A 33 -1.29 7.82 9.04
N ARG A 34 -1.33 7.36 10.30
CA ARG A 34 -2.04 8.06 11.39
C ARG A 34 -1.49 9.46 11.63
N ASP A 35 -0.17 9.60 11.59
CA ASP A 35 0.54 10.81 12.03
C ASP A 35 1.03 11.67 10.86
N GLY A 36 0.72 11.31 9.62
CA GLY A 36 1.12 12.05 8.43
C GLY A 36 1.21 11.19 7.17
N GLU A 37 1.74 11.78 6.11
CA GLU A 37 2.00 11.10 4.84
C GLU A 37 3.48 10.72 4.72
N VAL A 38 3.75 9.56 4.13
CA VAL A 38 5.09 9.04 3.89
C VAL A 38 5.24 8.58 2.44
N LYS A 39 6.41 8.84 1.86
CA LYS A 39 6.83 8.30 0.57
C LYS A 39 7.85 7.18 0.81
N LEU A 40 7.52 5.99 0.34
CA LEU A 40 8.33 4.79 0.54
C LEU A 40 8.94 4.39 -0.79
N ASP A 41 10.26 4.23 -0.82
CA ASP A 41 10.95 3.67 -1.99
C ASP A 41 10.57 2.19 -2.10
N ILE A 42 9.95 1.83 -3.22
CA ILE A 42 9.53 0.46 -3.52
C ILE A 42 9.91 0.12 -4.94
N ARG A 43 10.42 -1.10 -5.14
CA ARG A 43 10.62 -1.62 -6.49
C ARG A 43 9.30 -2.00 -7.14
N LYS A 44 8.41 -2.64 -6.37
CA LYS A 44 7.06 -3.02 -6.82
C LYS A 44 6.14 -3.35 -5.65
N ILE A 45 4.84 -3.25 -5.91
CA ILE A 45 3.79 -3.82 -5.06
C ILE A 45 3.53 -5.26 -5.52
N ILE A 46 3.47 -6.20 -4.58
CA ILE A 46 3.22 -7.62 -4.84
C ILE A 46 1.73 -7.92 -4.63
N ASP A 47 1.18 -7.46 -3.51
CA ASP A 47 -0.20 -7.73 -3.11
C ASP A 47 -0.78 -6.64 -2.22
N TRP A 48 -2.10 -6.62 -2.05
CA TRP A 48 -2.77 -5.73 -1.11
C TRP A 48 -4.10 -6.26 -0.61
N PHE A 49 -4.46 -5.84 0.61
CA PHE A 49 -5.70 -6.24 1.27
C PHE A 49 -6.31 -5.07 2.04
N GLN A 50 -7.61 -4.83 1.87
CA GLN A 50 -8.34 -3.78 2.58
C GLN A 50 -8.60 -4.20 4.03
N ILE A 51 -8.14 -3.40 4.99
CA ILE A 51 -8.26 -3.70 6.43
C ILE A 51 -9.57 -3.13 7.00
N ASP A 52 -9.99 -1.97 6.50
CA ASP A 52 -11.21 -1.32 6.95
C ASP A 52 -12.38 -1.81 6.08
N LEU A 53 -13.14 -2.82 6.51
CA LEU A 53 -14.37 -3.32 5.85
C LEU A 53 -14.19 -4.23 4.61
N SER A 54 -13.75 -5.47 4.80
CA SER A 54 -14.18 -6.54 3.88
C SER A 54 -14.98 -7.59 4.65
N GLU A 55 -16.30 -7.42 4.76
CA GLU A 55 -17.19 -8.49 5.23
C GLU A 55 -17.18 -9.69 4.25
N ASN A 56 -16.78 -9.45 2.99
CA ASN A 56 -16.87 -10.43 1.90
C ASN A 56 -15.51 -10.93 1.38
N GLY A 57 -14.38 -10.46 1.94
CA GLY A 57 -13.04 -10.87 1.52
C GLY A 57 -12.66 -10.52 0.06
N GLU A 58 -13.44 -9.67 -0.62
CA GLU A 58 -13.16 -9.29 -2.00
C GLU A 58 -11.91 -8.40 -2.10
N ARG A 59 -11.09 -8.69 -3.12
CA ARG A 59 -9.94 -7.86 -3.48
C ARG A 59 -10.44 -6.61 -4.20
N VAL A 60 -10.34 -5.47 -3.53
CA VAL A 60 -10.71 -4.16 -4.07
C VAL A 60 -9.53 -3.48 -4.79
N GLU A 61 -9.81 -2.47 -5.61
CA GLU A 61 -8.76 -1.65 -6.22
C GLU A 61 -7.95 -0.90 -5.13
N LEU A 62 -6.62 -0.88 -5.28
CA LEU A 62 -5.72 -0.21 -4.33
C LEU A 62 -5.87 1.31 -4.36
N PHE A 63 -6.06 1.87 -5.55
CA PHE A 63 -6.26 3.31 -5.74
C PHE A 63 -7.66 3.52 -6.31
N GLN A 64 -8.46 4.34 -5.65
CA GLN A 64 -9.76 4.72 -6.20
C GLN A 64 -9.55 5.73 -7.33
N ARG A 65 -10.19 5.50 -8.47
CA ARG A 65 -10.17 6.40 -9.63
C ARG A 65 -10.94 7.68 -9.39
#